data_AF-A0A2G2LHL9-F1
#
_entry.id   AF-A0A2G2LHL9-F1
#
_cell.length_a   1.000
_cell.length_b   1.000
_cell.length_c   1.000
_cell.angle_alpha   90.00
_cell.angle_beta   90.00
_cell.angle_gamma   90.00
#
_symmetry.space_group_name_H-M   'P 1'
#
loop_
_entity.id
_entity.type
_entity.pdbx_description
1 polymer ?
#
loop_
_entity_poly.entity_id
_entity_poly.type
_entity_poly.pdbx_seq_one_letter_code
_entity_poly.pdbx_strand_id
1 'polypeptide(L)'
;MRKIVGITRKTITGFNILWPVFLWGISAFSASAHGGADLTSQTAWSHWNLTPAMVITSLLVLIVYWRGMARRRQVHNPPSVWRHVSFFAGIAVVFLALQSPIDPIAERLFSLHQVQHILLRMLGPMLIILSWPEGVLIAGLPALVRRRVLAPMVSCGALRSVFRFLSHAPIAFIVFLASLYFWQIPIIHNAAVLNGTLHYVMHITMLAAGLLFFYLMFDRRDPPAGIPYPVRILMLIGTAVSNTLIGSITTLKTVVVYTAYDIDGRLFGLAPLADESIGGYIMWMPASMMCLIAILLVLHAGGKQEERHYAKSTAWTASNSAALEYPQTAEELRIKVKTVNRSMGLTLAMVSASMFILALSTVIAIHVLF
;
A
#
# COMPACT_ATOMS: atom_id res chain seq x y z
N MET A 1 -18.69 36.76 -2.10
CA MET A 1 -18.81 35.28 -2.10
C MET A 1 -17.87 34.53 -3.06
N ARG A 2 -17.33 35.12 -4.15
CA ARG A 2 -16.38 34.42 -5.06
C ARG A 2 -14.93 34.26 -4.55
N LYS A 3 -14.50 35.05 -3.54
CA LYS A 3 -13.12 35.00 -2.99
C LYS A 3 -12.87 33.86 -1.98
N ILE A 4 -13.90 33.25 -1.39
CA ILE A 4 -13.75 32.16 -0.41
C ILE A 4 -13.50 30.80 -1.11
N VAL A 5 -13.94 30.65 -2.37
CA VAL A 5 -13.75 29.43 -3.18
C VAL A 5 -12.34 29.33 -3.81
N GLY A 6 -11.65 30.46 -3.95
CA GLY A 6 -10.28 30.51 -4.49
C GLY A 6 -9.20 30.05 -3.49
N ILE A 7 -9.43 30.26 -2.20
CA ILE A 7 -8.47 29.90 -1.13
C ILE A 7 -8.41 28.38 -0.96
N THR A 8 -9.49 27.65 -1.24
CA THR A 8 -9.57 26.19 -1.11
C THR A 8 -8.71 25.40 -2.11
N ARG A 9 -8.32 25.93 -3.27
CA ARG A 9 -7.52 25.14 -4.23
C ARG A 9 -6.02 25.11 -3.93
N LYS A 10 -5.46 26.18 -3.35
CA LYS A 10 -4.00 26.31 -3.13
C LYS A 10 -3.51 25.88 -1.75
N THR A 11 -4.39 25.79 -0.74
CA THR A 11 -4.01 25.35 0.63
C THR A 11 -4.28 23.87 0.89
N ILE A 12 -5.08 23.19 0.05
CA ILE A 12 -5.38 21.75 0.19
C ILE A 12 -4.22 20.88 -0.34
N THR A 13 -3.34 21.40 -1.20
CA THR A 13 -2.26 20.62 -1.84
C THR A 13 -1.12 20.20 -0.90
N GLY A 14 -0.94 20.86 0.24
CA GLY A 14 0.00 20.47 1.30
C GLY A 14 -0.64 19.68 2.46
N PHE A 15 -1.95 19.41 2.38
CA PHE A 15 -2.79 18.99 3.51
C PHE A 15 -3.08 17.47 3.54
N ASN A 16 -2.66 16.73 2.52
CA ASN A 16 -3.19 15.41 2.19
C ASN A 16 -2.50 14.20 2.89
N ILE A 17 -1.55 14.44 3.80
CA ILE A 17 -0.63 13.37 4.28
C ILE A 17 -0.99 12.89 5.72
N LEU A 18 -1.85 13.60 6.44
CA LEU A 18 -1.92 13.49 7.92
C LEU A 18 -2.94 12.49 8.48
N TRP A 19 -3.82 11.95 7.64
CA TRP A 19 -4.93 11.11 8.12
C TRP A 19 -4.65 9.58 8.17
N PRO A 20 -3.68 8.97 7.45
CA PRO A 20 -3.48 7.51 7.54
C PRO A 20 -3.02 7.06 8.93
N VAL A 21 -2.21 7.88 9.62
CA VAL A 21 -1.68 7.59 10.97
C VAL A 21 -2.74 7.72 12.06
N PHE A 22 -3.75 8.57 11.83
CA PHE A 22 -4.69 8.98 12.88
C PHE A 22 -5.84 8.03 13.13
N LEU A 23 -6.16 7.16 12.17
CA LEU A 23 -7.25 6.20 12.35
C LEU A 23 -6.82 4.94 13.10
N TRP A 24 -5.51 4.69 13.22
CA TRP A 24 -4.97 3.44 13.76
C TRP A 24 -4.09 3.64 15.01
N GLY A 25 -3.60 4.86 15.26
CA GLY A 25 -2.72 5.16 16.39
C GLY A 25 -3.39 5.26 17.77
N ILE A 26 -4.69 4.96 17.93
CA ILE A 26 -5.39 5.14 19.22
C ILE A 26 -5.76 3.81 19.89
N SER A 27 -5.69 2.66 19.21
CA SER A 27 -6.05 1.37 19.82
C SER A 27 -4.84 0.62 20.39
N ALA A 28 -3.97 1.28 21.15
CA ALA A 28 -2.86 0.64 21.86
C ALA A 28 -3.30 -0.18 23.10
N PHE A 29 -4.51 -0.72 23.10
CA PHE A 29 -5.04 -1.54 24.19
C PHE A 29 -5.60 -2.83 23.62
N SER A 30 -4.73 -3.84 23.50
CA SER A 30 -5.03 -5.27 23.70
C SER A 30 -3.71 -6.05 23.64
N ALA A 31 -2.82 -5.80 24.59
CA ALA A 31 -1.71 -6.71 24.89
C ALA A 31 -2.18 -7.99 25.63
N SER A 32 -3.50 -8.21 25.78
CA SER A 32 -4.07 -9.32 26.56
C SER A 32 -4.89 -10.33 25.73
N ALA A 33 -4.69 -10.37 24.41
CA ALA A 33 -5.35 -11.35 23.55
C ALA A 33 -4.41 -12.50 23.15
N HIS A 34 -3.52 -12.94 24.04
CA HIS A 34 -2.83 -14.22 23.89
C HIS A 34 -3.80 -15.36 24.25
N GLY A 35 -4.80 -15.55 23.40
CA GLY A 35 -5.89 -16.53 23.54
C GLY A 35 -5.68 -17.77 22.66
N GLY A 36 -4.44 -18.26 22.54
CA GLY A 36 -4.08 -19.36 21.64
C GLY A 36 -3.85 -20.72 22.31
N ALA A 37 -3.91 -20.80 23.65
CA ALA A 37 -3.49 -21.99 24.39
C ALA A 37 -4.25 -23.28 24.00
N ASP A 38 -5.49 -23.15 23.51
CA ASP A 38 -6.36 -24.29 23.13
C ASP A 38 -6.64 -24.37 21.62
N LEU A 39 -5.85 -23.69 20.78
CA LEU A 39 -6.10 -23.68 19.33
C LEU A 39 -5.68 -25.02 18.70
N THR A 40 -6.67 -25.79 18.22
CA THR A 40 -6.45 -27.06 17.51
C THR A 40 -6.72 -26.93 16.03
N SER A 41 -6.23 -27.88 15.22
CA SER A 41 -6.48 -27.88 13.76
C SER A 41 -7.97 -27.99 13.39
N GLN A 42 -8.80 -28.56 14.27
CA GLN A 42 -10.24 -28.68 14.04
C GLN A 42 -10.98 -27.38 14.35
N THR A 43 -10.56 -26.66 15.40
CA THR A 43 -11.22 -25.43 15.87
C THR A 43 -10.63 -24.16 15.26
N ALA A 44 -9.44 -24.23 14.67
CA ALA A 44 -8.69 -23.10 14.12
C ALA A 44 -9.53 -22.16 13.25
N TRP A 45 -10.20 -22.68 12.22
CA TRP A 45 -11.00 -21.88 11.27
C TRP A 45 -12.30 -21.30 11.86
N SER A 46 -12.68 -21.69 13.07
CA SER A 46 -13.86 -21.17 13.76
C SER A 46 -13.52 -20.14 14.83
N HIS A 47 -12.22 -19.93 15.13
CA HIS A 47 -11.77 -19.05 16.20
C HIS A 47 -11.63 -17.60 15.72
N TRP A 48 -12.49 -16.70 16.22
CA TRP A 48 -12.45 -15.28 15.88
C TRP A 48 -11.93 -14.44 17.05
N ASN A 49 -10.87 -13.69 16.82
CA ASN A 49 -10.26 -12.78 17.80
C ASN A 49 -10.89 -11.38 17.68
N LEU A 50 -12.17 -11.25 18.04
CA LEU A 50 -12.88 -9.96 18.02
C LEU A 50 -12.44 -9.08 19.19
N THR A 51 -11.36 -8.32 19.01
CA THR A 51 -10.90 -7.35 20.00
C THR A 51 -11.80 -6.11 19.96
N PRO A 52 -12.39 -5.67 21.09
CA PRO A 52 -13.29 -4.52 21.11
C PRO A 52 -12.64 -3.26 20.52
N ALA A 53 -11.35 -3.06 20.79
CA ALA A 53 -10.61 -1.91 20.30
C ALA A 53 -10.55 -1.86 18.76
N MET A 54 -10.30 -2.99 18.10
CA MET A 54 -10.26 -3.06 16.64
C MET A 54 -11.65 -2.91 16.02
N VAL A 55 -12.65 -3.59 16.59
CA VAL A 55 -14.05 -3.53 16.13
C VAL A 55 -14.56 -2.10 16.21
N ILE A 56 -14.39 -1.44 17.36
CA ILE A 56 -14.82 -0.05 17.58
C ILE A 56 -14.09 0.89 16.62
N THR A 57 -12.77 0.75 16.48
CA THR A 57 -11.98 1.62 15.59
C THR A 57 -12.42 1.46 14.13
N SER A 58 -12.58 0.23 13.67
CA SER A 58 -13.05 -0.07 12.31
C SER A 58 -14.44 0.50 12.06
N LEU A 59 -15.39 0.30 12.99
CA LEU A 59 -16.74 0.87 12.91
C LEU A 59 -16.71 2.40 12.90
N LEU A 60 -15.89 3.04 13.73
CA LEU A 60 -15.74 4.50 13.74
C LEU A 60 -15.24 5.02 12.40
N VAL A 61 -14.23 4.38 11.81
CA VAL A 61 -13.72 4.73 10.46
C VAL A 61 -14.82 4.62 9.42
N LEU A 62 -15.57 3.52 9.43
CA LEU A 62 -16.67 3.26 8.51
C LEU A 62 -17.80 4.29 8.67
N ILE A 63 -18.19 4.62 9.90
CA ILE A 63 -19.22 5.63 10.20
C ILE A 63 -18.77 7.02 9.74
N VAL A 64 -17.52 7.40 10.00
CA VAL A 64 -16.96 8.68 9.53
C VAL A 64 -16.97 8.72 8.00
N TYR A 65 -16.52 7.66 7.33
CA TYR A 65 -16.52 7.60 5.88
C TYR A 65 -17.94 7.67 5.30
N TRP A 66 -18.89 6.92 5.87
CA TRP A 66 -20.30 6.93 5.46
C TRP A 66 -20.93 8.32 5.59
N ARG A 67 -20.72 9.00 6.72
CA ARG A 67 -21.14 10.40 6.93
C ARG A 67 -20.53 11.35 5.90
N GLY A 68 -19.26 11.14 5.58
CA GLY A 68 -18.53 11.89 4.56
C GLY A 68 -19.10 11.70 3.17
N MET A 69 -19.43 10.46 2.82
CA MET A 69 -20.07 10.09 1.56
C MET A 69 -21.43 10.79 1.44
N ALA A 70 -22.28 10.69 2.46
CA ALA A 70 -23.59 11.34 2.49
C ALA A 70 -23.51 12.87 2.29
N ARG A 71 -22.55 13.52 2.96
CA ARG A 71 -22.32 14.98 2.83
C ARG A 71 -21.79 15.39 1.46
N ARG A 72 -21.00 14.53 0.80
CA ARG A 72 -20.42 14.82 -0.52
C ARG A 72 -21.34 14.50 -1.68
N ARG A 73 -22.47 13.81 -1.46
CA ARG A 73 -23.50 13.58 -2.50
C ARG A 73 -24.08 14.88 -3.07
N GLN A 74 -24.09 15.95 -2.28
CA GLN A 74 -24.64 17.25 -2.65
C GLN A 74 -23.61 18.19 -3.32
N VAL A 75 -22.38 17.72 -3.57
CA VAL A 75 -21.31 18.52 -4.18
C VAL A 75 -21.25 18.24 -5.68
N HIS A 76 -20.93 19.26 -6.48
CA HIS A 76 -20.69 19.10 -7.92
C HIS A 76 -19.57 18.06 -8.15
N ASN A 77 -19.89 16.97 -8.84
CA ASN A 77 -19.03 15.79 -9.10
C ASN A 77 -18.71 14.95 -7.85
N PRO A 78 -19.67 14.15 -7.32
CA PRO A 78 -19.39 13.21 -6.24
C PRO A 78 -18.38 12.13 -6.68
N PRO A 79 -17.64 11.51 -5.74
CA PRO A 79 -16.81 10.36 -6.03
C PRO A 79 -17.63 9.22 -6.67
N SER A 80 -17.01 8.48 -7.59
CA SER A 80 -17.62 7.31 -8.23
C SER A 80 -17.86 6.18 -7.23
N VAL A 81 -18.92 5.38 -7.46
CA VAL A 81 -19.32 4.27 -6.57
C VAL A 81 -18.17 3.29 -6.30
N TRP A 82 -17.37 2.95 -7.31
CA TRP A 82 -16.24 2.03 -7.16
C TRP A 82 -15.24 2.48 -6.09
N ARG A 83 -15.07 3.80 -5.87
CA ARG A 83 -14.17 4.32 -4.83
C ARG A 83 -14.67 3.96 -3.45
N HIS A 84 -15.97 4.09 -3.21
CA HIS A 84 -16.57 3.71 -1.95
C HIS A 84 -16.44 2.19 -1.73
N VAL A 85 -16.72 1.39 -2.76
CA VAL A 85 -16.53 -0.08 -2.69
C VAL A 85 -15.08 -0.43 -2.37
N SER A 86 -14.11 0.20 -3.04
CA SER A 86 -12.67 0.02 -2.78
C SER A 86 -12.28 0.36 -1.34
N PHE A 87 -12.83 1.46 -0.79
CA PHE A 87 -12.57 1.84 0.60
C PHE A 87 -13.09 0.80 1.58
N PHE A 88 -14.36 0.41 1.43
CA PHE A 88 -15.01 -0.58 2.30
C PHE A 88 -14.32 -1.94 2.21
N ALA A 89 -13.96 -2.38 0.99
CA ALA A 89 -13.20 -3.59 0.77
C ALA A 89 -11.81 -3.53 1.44
N GLY A 90 -11.11 -2.40 1.32
CA GLY A 90 -9.81 -2.22 1.96
C GLY A 90 -9.86 -2.28 3.49
N ILE A 91 -10.86 -1.64 4.11
CA ILE A 91 -11.09 -1.74 5.57
C ILE A 91 -11.47 -3.17 5.96
N ALA A 92 -12.33 -3.85 5.18
CA ALA A 92 -12.70 -5.23 5.43
C ALA A 92 -11.49 -6.19 5.34
N VAL A 93 -10.61 -6.00 4.36
CA VAL A 93 -9.37 -6.78 4.23
C VAL A 93 -8.49 -6.63 5.48
N VAL A 94 -8.28 -5.39 5.93
CA VAL A 94 -7.48 -5.13 7.12
C VAL A 94 -8.13 -5.69 8.39
N PHE A 95 -9.45 -5.55 8.52
CA PHE A 95 -10.21 -6.12 9.63
C PHE A 95 -10.12 -7.65 9.66
N LEU A 96 -10.36 -8.32 8.53
CA LEU A 96 -10.28 -9.77 8.41
C LEU A 96 -8.86 -10.26 8.68
N ALA A 97 -7.83 -9.57 8.18
CA ALA A 97 -6.44 -9.94 8.46
C ALA A 97 -6.14 -9.98 9.96
N LEU A 98 -6.75 -9.10 10.77
CA LEU A 98 -6.42 -8.93 12.19
C LEU A 98 -7.43 -9.57 13.16
N GLN A 99 -8.61 -9.94 12.70
CA GLN A 99 -9.72 -10.36 13.58
C GLN A 99 -10.32 -11.72 13.19
N SER A 100 -10.08 -12.16 11.95
CA SER A 100 -10.54 -13.47 11.48
C SER A 100 -9.60 -14.57 11.99
N PRO A 101 -9.97 -15.85 11.81
CA PRO A 101 -9.10 -17.00 12.08
C PRO A 101 -7.70 -16.94 11.48
N ILE A 102 -7.47 -16.09 10.48
CA ILE A 102 -6.13 -15.86 9.92
C ILE A 102 -5.15 -15.44 11.02
N ASP A 103 -5.54 -14.55 11.92
CA ASP A 103 -4.67 -13.98 12.96
C ASP A 103 -4.13 -15.05 13.95
N PRO A 104 -4.98 -15.84 14.63
CA PRO A 104 -4.49 -16.89 15.53
C PRO A 104 -3.78 -18.03 14.78
N ILE A 105 -4.14 -18.33 13.54
CA ILE A 105 -3.44 -19.35 12.73
C ILE A 105 -2.07 -18.82 12.29
N ALA A 106 -1.95 -17.53 11.99
CA ALA A 106 -0.71 -16.86 11.61
C ALA A 106 0.34 -16.84 12.73
N GLU A 107 -0.05 -17.06 13.98
CA GLU A 107 0.90 -17.25 15.10
C GLU A 107 1.44 -18.70 15.17
N ARG A 108 0.84 -19.63 14.43
CA ARG A 108 1.19 -21.07 14.43
C ARG A 108 1.80 -21.53 13.10
N LEU A 109 1.61 -20.76 12.04
CA LEU A 109 2.05 -21.06 10.68
C LEU A 109 2.64 -19.81 10.04
N PHE A 110 3.88 -19.92 9.62
CA PHE A 110 4.59 -18.90 8.86
C PHE A 110 3.88 -18.60 7.53
N SER A 111 3.35 -19.61 6.83
CA SER A 111 2.64 -19.38 5.57
C SER A 111 1.43 -18.46 5.72
N LEU A 112 0.60 -18.69 6.74
CA LEU A 112 -0.57 -17.84 7.04
C LEU A 112 -0.14 -16.48 7.58
N HIS A 113 0.97 -16.40 8.31
CA HIS A 113 1.59 -15.14 8.69
C HIS A 113 1.94 -14.29 7.45
N GLN A 114 2.50 -14.91 6.40
CA GLN A 114 2.80 -14.21 5.15
C GLN A 114 1.53 -13.76 4.41
N VAL A 115 0.44 -14.55 4.46
CA VAL A 115 -0.87 -14.09 3.96
C VAL A 115 -1.30 -12.84 4.71
N GLN A 116 -1.28 -12.87 6.05
CA GLN A 116 -1.67 -11.74 6.90
C GLN A 116 -0.85 -10.48 6.57
N HIS A 117 0.47 -10.60 6.44
CA HIS A 117 1.35 -9.50 6.05
C HIS A 117 1.04 -8.93 4.66
N ILE A 118 0.71 -9.76 3.67
CA ILE A 118 0.33 -9.27 2.33
C ILE A 118 -0.99 -8.52 2.36
N LEU A 119 -1.96 -9.01 3.13
CA LEU A 119 -3.23 -8.30 3.33
C LEU A 119 -3.01 -6.93 3.98
N LEU A 120 -2.15 -6.85 4.99
CA LEU A 120 -1.89 -5.62 5.76
C LEU A 120 -0.98 -4.62 5.07
N ARG A 121 0.06 -5.07 4.37
CA ARG A 121 1.05 -4.16 3.76
C ARG A 121 0.76 -3.83 2.30
N MET A 122 0.02 -4.68 1.59
CA MET A 122 -0.27 -4.51 0.16
C MET A 122 -1.75 -4.32 -0.12
N LEU A 123 -2.56 -5.38 -0.01
CA LEU A 123 -3.93 -5.38 -0.55
C LEU A 123 -4.82 -4.35 0.17
N GLY A 124 -4.84 -4.37 1.50
CA GLY A 124 -5.61 -3.43 2.32
C GLY A 124 -5.25 -1.97 2.02
N PRO A 125 -3.97 -1.56 2.19
CA PRO A 125 -3.51 -0.22 1.85
C PRO A 125 -3.81 0.21 0.42
N MET A 126 -3.56 -0.66 -0.56
CA MET A 126 -3.82 -0.37 -1.96
C MET A 126 -5.29 -0.01 -2.19
N LEU A 127 -6.21 -0.85 -1.69
CA LEU A 127 -7.66 -0.63 -1.81
C LEU A 127 -8.15 0.62 -1.06
N ILE A 128 -7.64 0.85 0.17
CA ILE A 128 -7.96 2.03 0.97
C ILE A 128 -7.54 3.28 0.22
N ILE A 129 -6.30 3.35 -0.24
CA ILE A 129 -5.76 4.54 -0.89
C ILE A 129 -6.40 4.76 -2.27
N LEU A 130 -6.66 3.71 -3.05
CA LEU A 130 -7.26 3.82 -4.38
C LEU A 130 -8.63 4.51 -4.35
N SER A 131 -9.35 4.42 -3.22
CA SER A 131 -10.61 5.11 -2.99
C SER A 131 -10.49 6.64 -2.88
N TRP A 132 -9.28 7.15 -2.66
CA TRP A 132 -9.01 8.56 -2.42
C TRP A 132 -9.83 9.13 -1.25
N PRO A 133 -9.69 8.54 -0.05
CA PRO A 133 -10.68 8.72 1.00
C PRO A 133 -10.53 10.04 1.77
N GLU A 134 -9.42 10.77 1.60
CA GLU A 134 -9.07 12.00 2.34
C GLU A 134 -10.24 12.99 2.44
N GLY A 135 -10.83 13.33 1.29
CA GLY A 135 -11.86 14.35 1.22
C GLY A 135 -13.16 13.88 1.85
N VAL A 136 -13.45 12.58 1.73
CA VAL A 136 -14.64 11.94 2.28
C VAL A 136 -14.51 11.85 3.79
N LEU A 137 -13.40 11.35 4.31
CA LEU A 137 -13.13 11.25 5.75
C LEU A 137 -13.18 12.62 6.44
N ILE A 138 -12.51 13.63 5.88
CA ILE A 138 -12.54 15.02 6.43
C ILE A 138 -13.96 15.60 6.42
N ALA A 139 -14.75 15.31 5.39
CA ALA A 139 -16.14 15.74 5.32
C ALA A 139 -17.03 15.05 6.36
N GLY A 140 -16.72 13.79 6.71
CA GLY A 140 -17.47 12.99 7.66
C GLY A 140 -17.23 13.33 9.13
N LEU A 141 -16.04 13.83 9.46
CA LEU A 141 -15.65 14.19 10.82
C LEU A 141 -16.61 15.23 11.44
N PRO A 142 -16.93 15.11 12.75
CA PRO A 142 -17.63 16.16 13.49
C PRO A 142 -16.87 17.49 13.44
N ALA A 143 -17.60 18.60 13.41
CA ALA A 143 -16.98 19.93 13.34
C ALA A 143 -16.05 20.22 14.52
N LEU A 144 -16.39 19.71 15.71
CA LEU A 144 -15.58 19.83 16.91
C LEU A 144 -14.24 19.10 16.76
N VAL A 145 -14.25 17.84 16.32
CA VAL A 145 -13.04 17.03 16.10
C VAL A 145 -12.17 17.66 15.01
N ARG A 146 -12.78 18.14 13.92
CA ARG A 146 -12.06 18.83 12.85
C ARG A 146 -11.37 20.10 13.34
N ARG A 147 -12.02 20.89 14.21
CA ARG A 147 -11.47 22.16 14.73
C ARG A 147 -10.49 21.98 15.88
N ARG A 148 -10.73 21.03 16.80
CA ARG A 148 -9.93 20.85 18.03
C ARG A 148 -8.81 19.83 17.90
N VAL A 149 -8.95 18.83 17.03
CA VAL A 149 -7.95 17.77 16.87
C VAL A 149 -7.24 17.94 15.53
N LEU A 150 -7.97 17.86 14.42
CA LEU A 150 -7.34 17.85 13.10
C LEU A 150 -6.62 19.18 12.78
N ALA A 151 -7.27 20.33 13.02
CA ALA A 151 -6.69 21.62 12.64
C ALA A 151 -5.38 21.98 13.39
N PRO A 152 -5.28 21.84 14.74
CA PRO A 152 -4.02 22.08 15.45
C PRO A 152 -2.91 21.13 15.01
N MET A 153 -3.23 19.86 14.81
CA MET A 153 -2.27 18.85 14.40
C MET A 153 -1.69 19.12 13.02
N VAL A 154 -2.54 19.47 12.05
CA VAL A 154 -2.08 19.83 10.71
C VAL A 154 -1.30 21.14 10.70
N SER A 155 -1.54 21.99 11.68
CA SER A 155 -0.82 23.26 11.86
C SER A 155 0.51 23.07 12.60
N CYS A 156 0.76 21.90 13.21
CA CYS A 156 2.02 21.59 13.87
C CYS A 156 3.16 21.48 12.84
N GLY A 157 4.14 22.39 12.94
CA GLY A 157 5.26 22.47 12.02
C GLY A 157 6.14 21.22 12.02
N ALA A 158 6.41 20.65 13.19
CA ALA A 158 7.21 19.43 13.35
C ALA A 158 6.55 18.24 12.64
N LEU A 159 5.26 18.03 12.90
CA LEU A 159 4.49 16.95 12.28
C LEU A 159 4.48 17.11 10.75
N ARG A 160 4.18 18.32 10.26
CA ARG A 160 4.21 18.63 8.83
C ARG A 160 5.59 18.39 8.20
N SER A 161 6.67 18.65 8.92
CA SER A 161 8.04 18.41 8.45
C SER A 161 8.32 16.91 8.30
N VAL A 162 8.03 16.13 9.34
CA VAL A 162 8.19 14.66 9.33
C VAL A 162 7.41 14.03 8.17
N PHE A 163 6.16 14.44 7.99
CA PHE A 163 5.34 13.91 6.90
C PHE A 163 5.81 14.34 5.51
N ARG A 164 6.31 15.57 5.36
CA ARG A 164 6.93 16.02 4.11
C ARG A 164 8.16 15.18 3.80
N PHE A 165 9.00 14.92 4.81
CA PHE A 165 10.18 14.08 4.69
C PHE A 165 9.81 12.65 4.25
N LEU A 166 8.87 12.01 4.97
CA LEU A 166 8.39 10.67 4.66
C LEU A 166 7.70 10.56 3.29
N SER A 167 7.13 11.66 2.78
CA SER A 167 6.44 11.68 1.49
C SER A 167 7.36 11.95 0.28
N HIS A 168 8.67 12.07 0.48
CA HIS A 168 9.60 12.02 -0.64
C HIS A 168 9.66 10.60 -1.22
N ALA A 169 9.56 10.49 -2.54
CA ALA A 169 9.45 9.20 -3.21
C ALA A 169 10.55 8.19 -2.82
N PRO A 170 11.85 8.54 -2.81
CA PRO A 170 12.88 7.60 -2.38
C PRO A 170 12.72 7.17 -0.92
N ILE A 171 12.31 8.09 -0.03
CA ILE A 171 12.16 7.81 1.40
C ILE A 171 10.98 6.86 1.62
N ALA A 172 9.82 7.13 1.03
CA ALA A 172 8.66 6.24 1.14
C ALA A 172 8.94 4.84 0.59
N PHE A 173 9.70 4.74 -0.52
CA PHE A 173 10.13 3.46 -1.08
C PHE A 173 11.07 2.71 -0.12
N ILE A 174 12.08 3.40 0.43
CA ILE A 174 12.99 2.82 1.41
C ILE A 174 12.24 2.37 2.66
N VAL A 175 11.31 3.18 3.19
CA VAL A 175 10.49 2.81 4.36
C VAL A 175 9.64 1.57 4.06
N PHE A 176 9.05 1.48 2.86
CA PHE A 176 8.27 0.32 2.45
C PHE A 176 9.12 -0.96 2.37
N LEU A 177 10.29 -0.89 1.74
CA LEU A 177 11.21 -2.04 1.67
C LEU A 177 11.83 -2.37 3.03
N ALA A 178 12.26 -1.38 3.79
CA ALA A 178 12.83 -1.57 5.12
C ALA A 178 11.83 -2.25 6.05
N SER A 179 10.54 -1.87 5.99
CA SER A 179 9.48 -2.54 6.75
C SER A 179 9.35 -4.02 6.35
N LEU A 180 9.56 -4.39 5.08
CA LEU A 180 9.58 -5.80 4.67
C LEU A 180 10.80 -6.52 5.24
N TYR A 181 12.01 -6.02 4.94
CA TYR A 181 13.23 -6.73 5.29
C TYR A 181 13.43 -6.82 6.81
N PHE A 182 13.18 -5.73 7.54
CA PHE A 182 13.40 -5.66 8.99
C PHE A 182 12.61 -6.73 9.73
N TRP A 183 11.32 -6.87 9.42
CA TRP A 183 10.43 -7.84 10.05
C TRP A 183 10.63 -9.28 9.56
N GLN A 184 11.41 -9.45 8.48
CA GLN A 184 11.78 -10.77 7.97
C GLN A 184 13.12 -11.27 8.51
N ILE A 185 13.88 -10.43 9.23
CA ILE A 185 15.10 -10.88 9.91
C ILE A 185 14.71 -11.95 10.94
N PRO A 186 15.22 -13.19 10.88
CA PRO A 186 14.73 -14.30 11.71
C PRO A 186 14.66 -14.01 13.21
N ILE A 187 15.69 -13.37 13.78
CA ILE A 187 15.71 -13.02 15.21
C ILE A 187 14.61 -12.02 15.59
N ILE A 188 14.34 -11.04 14.72
CA ILE A 188 13.32 -10.00 14.95
C ILE A 188 11.93 -10.59 14.72
N HIS A 189 11.78 -11.40 13.68
CA HIS A 189 10.55 -12.10 13.35
C HIS A 189 10.12 -13.03 14.49
N ASN A 190 11.01 -13.90 14.94
CA ASN A 190 10.73 -14.83 16.03
C ASN A 190 10.39 -14.08 17.33
N ALA A 191 11.12 -13.01 17.65
CA ALA A 191 10.82 -12.17 18.82
C ALA A 191 9.43 -11.52 18.72
N ALA A 192 9.02 -11.10 17.52
CA ALA A 192 7.72 -10.48 17.31
C ALA A 192 6.58 -11.47 17.46
N VAL A 193 6.69 -12.67 16.87
CA VAL A 193 5.66 -13.73 17.01
C VAL A 193 5.46 -14.11 18.48
N LEU A 194 6.54 -14.20 19.26
CA LEU A 194 6.47 -14.59 20.67
C LEU A 194 6.02 -13.46 21.62
N ASN A 195 6.04 -12.20 21.17
CA ASN A 195 5.68 -11.06 21.98
C ASN A 195 4.57 -10.25 21.31
N GLY A 196 3.34 -10.36 21.83
CA GLY A 196 2.16 -9.70 21.25
C GLY A 196 2.28 -8.18 21.11
N THR A 197 3.07 -7.50 21.95
CA THR A 197 3.32 -6.05 21.78
C THR A 197 4.20 -5.80 20.56
N LEU A 198 5.26 -6.59 20.38
CA LEU A 198 6.14 -6.46 19.22
C LEU A 198 5.44 -6.92 17.93
N HIS A 199 4.59 -7.96 18.00
CA HIS A 199 3.71 -8.39 16.91
C HIS A 199 2.76 -7.27 16.47
N TYR A 200 2.15 -6.56 17.44
CA TYR A 200 1.30 -5.42 17.15
C TYR A 200 2.05 -4.25 16.49
N VAL A 201 3.27 -3.96 16.95
CA VAL A 201 4.15 -2.95 16.33
C VAL A 201 4.51 -3.35 14.89
N MET A 202 4.78 -4.63 14.65
CA MET A 202 4.99 -5.18 13.30
C MET A 202 3.80 -4.89 12.39
N HIS A 203 2.58 -5.22 12.82
CA HIS A 203 1.37 -4.96 12.04
C HIS A 203 1.12 -3.47 11.76
N ILE A 204 1.26 -2.59 12.77
CA ILE A 204 1.07 -1.14 12.56
C ILE A 204 2.09 -0.60 11.57
N THR A 205 3.37 -0.93 11.75
CA THR A 205 4.44 -0.36 10.93
C THR A 205 4.32 -0.83 9.48
N MET A 206 3.97 -2.09 9.24
CA MET A 206 3.69 -2.60 7.90
C MET A 206 2.48 -1.93 7.24
N LEU A 207 1.37 -1.80 7.97
CA LEU A 207 0.17 -1.13 7.48
C LEU A 207 0.46 0.34 7.13
N ALA A 208 1.17 1.05 8.02
CA ALA A 208 1.54 2.44 7.83
C ALA A 208 2.49 2.62 6.63
N ALA A 209 3.48 1.74 6.48
CA ALA A 209 4.39 1.75 5.33
C ALA A 209 3.63 1.51 4.01
N GLY A 210 2.70 0.55 3.99
CA GLY A 210 1.85 0.30 2.84
C GLY A 210 0.96 1.49 2.49
N LEU A 211 0.29 2.09 3.48
CA LEU A 211 -0.56 3.27 3.26
C LEU A 211 0.25 4.44 2.69
N LEU A 212 1.45 4.69 3.22
CA LEU A 212 2.36 5.73 2.73
C LEU A 212 2.80 5.44 1.29
N PHE A 213 3.24 4.22 1.00
CA PHE A 213 3.73 3.84 -0.33
C PHE A 213 2.65 3.98 -1.39
N PHE A 214 1.48 3.38 -1.19
CA PHE A 214 0.39 3.46 -2.17
C PHE A 214 -0.18 4.87 -2.30
N TYR A 215 -0.13 5.68 -1.23
CA TYR A 215 -0.50 7.11 -1.29
C TYR A 215 0.33 7.87 -2.32
N LEU A 216 1.64 7.60 -2.40
CA LEU A 216 2.50 8.17 -3.44
C LEU A 216 2.23 7.57 -4.82
N MET A 217 1.99 6.25 -4.90
CA MET A 217 1.76 5.57 -6.18
C MET A 217 0.49 6.05 -6.88
N PHE A 218 -0.57 6.31 -6.11
CA PHE A 218 -1.87 6.72 -6.65
C PHE A 218 -2.15 8.22 -6.55
N ASP A 219 -1.13 9.05 -6.38
CA ASP A 219 -1.26 10.51 -6.37
C ASP A 219 -1.75 11.06 -7.73
N ARG A 220 -2.79 11.89 -7.80
CA ARG A 220 -3.27 12.50 -9.07
C ARG A 220 -2.77 13.93 -9.26
N ARG A 221 -1.80 14.39 -8.48
CA ARG A 221 -1.09 15.64 -8.77
C ARG A 221 -0.18 15.43 -9.98
N ASP A 222 -0.25 16.36 -10.91
CA ASP A 222 0.58 16.35 -12.12
C ASP A 222 2.01 16.78 -11.76
N PRO A 223 3.06 16.22 -12.41
CA PRO A 223 4.43 16.74 -12.28
C PRO A 223 4.50 18.24 -12.64
N PRO A 224 5.31 19.06 -11.93
CA PRO A 224 6.26 18.69 -10.89
C PRO A 224 5.66 18.58 -9.46
N ALA A 225 4.37 18.87 -9.29
CA ALA A 225 3.71 18.85 -7.99
C ALA A 225 3.46 17.43 -7.45
N GLY A 226 3.38 16.44 -8.34
CA GLY A 226 3.32 15.01 -8.02
C GLY A 226 4.47 14.23 -8.67
N ILE A 227 4.57 12.95 -8.32
CA ILE A 227 5.65 12.07 -8.79
C ILE A 227 5.42 11.70 -10.25
N PRO A 228 6.43 11.78 -11.14
CA PRO A 228 6.31 11.34 -12.53
C PRO A 228 5.93 9.86 -12.65
N TYR A 229 5.07 9.52 -13.61
CA TYR A 229 4.62 8.14 -13.85
C TYR A 229 5.75 7.11 -13.99
N PRO A 230 6.83 7.38 -14.75
CA PRO A 230 7.95 6.43 -14.86
C PRO A 230 8.60 6.11 -13.52
N VAL A 231 8.73 7.10 -12.63
CA VAL A 231 9.33 6.92 -11.30
C VAL A 231 8.46 5.99 -10.45
N ARG A 232 7.14 6.14 -10.50
CA ARG A 232 6.19 5.27 -9.78
C ARG A 232 6.26 3.83 -10.28
N ILE A 233 6.33 3.64 -11.60
CA ILE A 233 6.47 2.32 -12.22
C ILE A 233 7.78 1.68 -11.78
N LEU A 234 8.90 2.42 -11.81
CA LEU A 234 10.19 1.92 -11.34
C LEU A 234 10.16 1.52 -9.85
N MET A 235 9.51 2.31 -8.99
CA MET A 235 9.34 1.95 -7.57
C MET A 235 8.50 0.68 -7.39
N LEU A 236 7.43 0.50 -8.17
CA LEU A 236 6.61 -0.72 -8.13
C LEU A 236 7.37 -1.95 -8.64
N ILE A 237 8.17 -1.78 -9.71
CA ILE A 237 9.04 -2.85 -10.21
C ILE A 237 10.12 -3.20 -9.19
N GLY A 238 10.81 -2.20 -8.62
CA GLY A 238 11.79 -2.42 -7.56
C GLY A 238 11.19 -3.13 -6.34
N THR A 239 9.94 -2.82 -6.02
CA THR A 239 9.17 -3.53 -4.98
C THR A 239 8.91 -4.98 -5.36
N ALA A 240 8.49 -5.26 -6.59
CA ALA A 240 8.27 -6.63 -7.06
C ALA A 240 9.58 -7.45 -7.01
N VAL A 241 10.69 -6.87 -7.50
CA VAL A 241 12.03 -7.48 -7.45
C VAL A 241 12.44 -7.80 -6.01
N SER A 242 12.27 -6.85 -5.09
CA SER A 242 12.61 -7.04 -3.68
C SER A 242 11.81 -8.17 -3.04
N ASN A 243 10.51 -8.26 -3.32
CA ASN A 243 9.67 -9.37 -2.85
C ASN A 243 10.14 -10.71 -3.43
N THR A 244 10.47 -10.74 -4.73
CA THR A 244 11.05 -11.94 -5.37
C THR A 244 12.37 -12.34 -4.72
N LEU A 245 13.23 -11.40 -4.39
CA LEU A 245 14.51 -11.70 -3.75
C LEU A 245 14.31 -12.36 -2.38
N ILE A 246 13.49 -11.79 -1.51
CA ILE A 246 13.30 -12.32 -0.15
C ILE A 246 12.45 -13.60 -0.14
N GLY A 247 11.45 -13.67 -1.02
CA GLY A 247 10.61 -14.85 -1.20
C GLY A 247 11.42 -16.03 -1.73
N SER A 248 12.34 -15.81 -2.68
CA SER A 248 13.19 -16.88 -3.23
C SER A 248 14.11 -17.48 -2.17
N ILE A 249 14.79 -16.63 -1.41
CA ILE A 249 15.68 -17.03 -0.30
C ILE A 249 14.88 -17.85 0.71
N THR A 250 13.68 -17.39 1.06
CA THR A 250 12.82 -18.09 2.02
C THR A 250 12.29 -19.42 1.49
N THR A 251 12.02 -19.50 0.18
CA THR A 251 11.46 -20.69 -0.48
C THR A 251 12.50 -21.79 -0.64
N LEU A 252 13.70 -21.42 -1.10
CA LEU A 252 14.71 -22.35 -1.60
C LEU A 252 15.70 -22.82 -0.53
N LYS A 253 15.69 -22.21 0.66
CA LYS A 253 16.53 -22.66 1.77
C LYS A 253 16.18 -24.09 2.20
N THR A 254 17.18 -24.81 2.71
CA THR A 254 17.07 -26.20 3.16
C THR A 254 16.94 -26.35 4.67
N VAL A 255 17.02 -25.25 5.42
CA VAL A 255 16.97 -25.21 6.89
C VAL A 255 15.80 -24.36 7.37
N VAL A 256 15.28 -24.71 8.56
CA VAL A 256 14.23 -23.95 9.25
C VAL A 256 14.89 -22.75 9.94
N VAL A 257 14.34 -21.55 9.74
CA VAL A 257 14.91 -20.31 10.31
C VAL A 257 13.93 -19.54 11.20
N TYR A 258 12.62 -19.80 11.06
CA TYR A 258 11.57 -19.21 11.87
C TYR A 258 11.04 -20.24 12.87
N THR A 259 11.77 -20.40 13.97
CA THR A 259 11.48 -21.42 15.00
C THR A 259 10.40 -21.02 16.00
N ALA A 260 9.93 -19.76 15.99
CA ALA A 260 8.90 -19.30 16.91
C ALA A 260 7.59 -20.12 16.82
N TYR A 261 7.25 -20.58 15.62
CA TYR A 261 6.05 -21.37 15.35
C TYR A 261 6.10 -22.80 15.92
N ASP A 262 7.29 -23.27 16.30
CA ASP A 262 7.48 -24.62 16.84
C ASP A 262 7.24 -24.67 18.36
N ILE A 263 7.31 -23.53 19.06
CA ILE A 263 7.26 -23.46 20.53
C ILE A 263 5.92 -23.96 21.07
N ASP A 264 4.83 -23.43 20.52
CA ASP A 264 3.50 -23.81 20.97
C ASP A 264 2.94 -24.98 20.11
N GLY A 265 3.66 -25.42 19.06
CA GLY A 265 3.27 -26.47 18.11
C GLY A 265 2.54 -25.98 16.84
N ARG A 266 2.84 -26.61 15.69
CA ARG A 266 2.26 -26.25 14.39
C ARG A 266 0.87 -26.86 14.17
N LEU A 267 0.02 -26.15 13.42
CA LEU A 267 -1.30 -26.63 13.01
C LEU A 267 -1.23 -27.50 11.74
N PHE A 268 -2.26 -28.32 11.55
CA PHE A 268 -2.53 -29.18 10.38
C PHE A 268 -1.44 -30.22 10.05
N GLY A 269 -0.52 -30.51 10.98
CA GLY A 269 0.56 -31.48 10.76
C GLY A 269 1.57 -31.05 9.68
N LEU A 270 1.65 -29.75 9.38
CA LEU A 270 2.52 -29.22 8.35
C LEU A 270 3.99 -29.24 8.83
N ALA A 271 4.88 -29.84 8.04
CA ALA A 271 6.30 -29.87 8.37
C ALA A 271 6.89 -28.43 8.38
N PRO A 272 7.76 -28.07 9.35
CA PRO A 272 8.26 -26.70 9.48
C PRO A 272 8.91 -26.13 8.21
N LEU A 273 9.78 -26.91 7.57
CA LEU A 273 10.44 -26.47 6.33
C LEU A 273 9.45 -26.25 5.19
N ALA A 274 8.44 -27.12 5.06
CA ALA A 274 7.41 -27.00 4.03
C ALA A 274 6.54 -25.75 4.25
N ASP A 275 6.17 -25.45 5.49
CA ASP A 275 5.43 -24.23 5.83
C ASP A 275 6.20 -22.96 5.45
N GLU A 276 7.50 -22.92 5.78
CA GLU A 276 8.33 -21.79 5.42
C GLU A 276 8.52 -21.64 3.91
N SER A 277 8.66 -22.76 3.17
CA SER A 277 8.73 -22.73 1.71
C SER A 277 7.42 -22.21 1.09
N ILE A 278 6.27 -22.64 1.60
CA ILE A 278 4.95 -22.10 1.18
C ILE A 278 4.86 -20.62 1.49
N GLY A 279 5.31 -20.18 2.68
CA GLY A 279 5.36 -18.77 3.03
C GLY A 279 6.25 -17.95 2.08
N GLY A 280 7.41 -18.50 1.68
CA GLY A 280 8.25 -17.90 0.65
C GLY A 280 7.53 -17.76 -0.70
N TYR A 281 6.76 -18.78 -1.12
CA TYR A 281 5.91 -18.69 -2.30
C TYR A 281 4.81 -17.62 -2.19
N ILE A 282 4.25 -17.46 -1.01
CA ILE A 282 3.23 -16.44 -0.74
C ILE A 282 3.87 -15.04 -0.79
N MET A 283 5.08 -14.86 -0.26
CA MET A 283 5.76 -13.56 -0.27
C MET A 283 5.97 -12.98 -1.66
N TRP A 284 6.42 -13.76 -2.65
CA TRP A 284 6.81 -13.20 -3.94
C TRP A 284 5.72 -13.24 -5.02
N MET A 285 4.84 -14.26 -5.08
CA MET A 285 3.92 -14.47 -6.19
C MET A 285 2.71 -13.54 -6.06
N PRO A 286 1.90 -13.62 -4.99
CA PRO A 286 0.85 -12.64 -4.71
C PRO A 286 1.36 -11.19 -4.65
N ALA A 287 2.53 -10.93 -4.05
CA ALA A 287 3.06 -9.56 -4.00
C ALA A 287 3.41 -9.02 -5.39
N SER A 288 4.02 -9.83 -6.26
CA SER A 288 4.30 -9.44 -7.64
C SER A 288 3.02 -9.19 -8.43
N MET A 289 1.97 -10.00 -8.20
CA MET A 289 0.64 -9.77 -8.77
C MET A 289 0.06 -8.41 -8.32
N MET A 290 0.17 -8.06 -7.03
CA MET A 290 -0.28 -6.77 -6.52
C MET A 290 0.50 -5.59 -7.14
N CYS A 291 1.82 -5.71 -7.28
CA CYS A 291 2.64 -4.71 -7.96
C CYS A 291 2.22 -4.55 -9.43
N LEU A 292 1.95 -5.65 -10.14
CA LEU A 292 1.48 -5.61 -11.53
C LEU A 292 0.13 -4.89 -11.65
N ILE A 293 -0.83 -5.21 -10.77
CA ILE A 293 -2.13 -4.51 -10.73
C ILE A 293 -1.92 -3.01 -10.49
N ALA A 294 -1.06 -2.63 -9.54
CA ALA A 294 -0.76 -1.23 -9.27
C ALA A 294 -0.10 -0.53 -10.47
N ILE A 295 0.81 -1.19 -11.19
CA ILE A 295 1.42 -0.66 -12.42
C ILE A 295 0.35 -0.40 -13.49
N LEU A 296 -0.57 -1.35 -13.70
CA LEU A 296 -1.67 -1.19 -14.65
C LEU A 296 -2.58 -0.02 -14.28
N LEU A 297 -2.90 0.15 -12.99
CA LEU A 297 -3.68 1.28 -12.50
C LEU A 297 -2.96 2.62 -12.68
N VAL A 298 -1.65 2.67 -12.43
CA VAL A 298 -0.82 3.87 -12.62
C VAL A 298 -0.73 4.24 -14.09
N LEU A 299 -0.51 3.27 -14.99
CA LEU A 299 -0.50 3.48 -16.44
C LEU A 299 -1.85 4.00 -16.95
N HIS A 300 -2.94 3.37 -16.52
CA HIS A 300 -4.30 3.80 -16.87
C HIS A 300 -4.58 5.23 -16.40
N ALA A 301 -4.15 5.59 -15.19
CA ALA A 301 -4.28 6.94 -14.66
C ALA A 301 -3.44 7.95 -15.46
N GLY A 302 -2.22 7.57 -15.86
CA GLY A 302 -1.34 8.37 -16.72
C GLY A 302 -1.94 8.68 -18.08
N GLY A 303 -2.46 7.67 -18.78
CA GLY A 303 -3.10 7.87 -20.09
C GLY A 303 -4.28 8.85 -20.01
N LYS A 304 -5.16 8.70 -19.02
CA LYS A 304 -6.28 9.64 -18.79
C LYS A 304 -5.83 11.06 -18.45
N GLN A 305 -4.65 11.23 -17.86
CA GLN A 305 -4.10 12.55 -17.55
C GLN A 305 -3.51 13.20 -18.80
N GLU A 306 -2.82 12.44 -19.64
CA GLU A 306 -2.31 12.90 -20.92
C GLU A 306 -3.45 13.36 -21.83
N GLU A 307 -4.51 12.55 -21.97
CA GLU A 307 -5.72 12.94 -22.72
C GLU A 307 -6.31 14.28 -22.25
N ARG A 308 -6.33 14.53 -20.94
CA ARG A 308 -6.81 15.82 -20.38
C ARG A 308 -5.87 16.98 -20.66
N HIS A 309 -4.55 16.74 -20.66
CA HIS A 309 -3.57 17.75 -21.05
C HIS A 309 -3.73 18.09 -22.52
N TYR A 310 -3.84 17.07 -23.39
CA TYR A 310 -4.11 17.23 -24.81
C TYR A 310 -5.42 17.98 -25.08
N ALA A 311 -6.51 17.64 -24.40
CA ALA A 311 -7.79 18.33 -24.58
C ALA A 311 -7.75 19.81 -24.13
N LYS A 312 -6.98 20.13 -23.09
CA LYS A 312 -6.81 21.52 -22.62
C LYS A 312 -5.91 22.33 -23.53
N SER A 313 -4.83 21.74 -24.05
CA SER A 313 -3.94 22.44 -24.96
C SER A 313 -4.67 22.78 -26.26
N THR A 314 -5.40 21.83 -26.85
CA THR A 314 -6.19 22.05 -28.08
C THR A 314 -7.36 23.01 -27.88
N ALA A 315 -7.99 23.03 -26.69
CA ALA A 315 -9.07 23.98 -26.40
C ALA A 315 -8.58 25.44 -26.20
N TRP A 316 -7.31 25.65 -25.82
CA TRP A 316 -6.75 26.98 -25.60
C TRP A 316 -6.21 27.62 -26.89
N THR A 317 -5.79 26.82 -27.86
CA THR A 317 -5.13 27.32 -29.06
C THR A 317 -6.06 27.43 -30.27
N ALA A 318 -6.80 28.54 -30.33
CA ALA A 318 -7.37 29.06 -31.58
C ALA A 318 -6.32 29.77 -32.48
N SER A 319 -5.03 29.46 -32.29
CA SER A 319 -3.92 30.03 -33.06
C SER A 319 -3.30 28.94 -33.94
N ASN A 320 -3.11 29.24 -35.23
CA ASN A 320 -2.55 28.32 -36.24
C ASN A 320 -1.15 27.78 -35.89
N SER A 321 -0.43 28.43 -34.97
CA SER A 321 0.88 27.98 -34.50
C SER A 321 0.83 26.70 -33.65
N ALA A 322 -0.27 26.44 -32.94
CA ALA A 322 -0.42 25.18 -32.20
C ALA A 322 -0.78 24.02 -33.14
N ALA A 323 -1.46 24.29 -34.25
CA ALA A 323 -1.71 23.30 -35.29
C ALA A 323 -0.40 22.80 -35.95
N LEU A 324 0.69 23.58 -35.85
CA LEU A 324 2.05 23.18 -36.26
C LEU A 324 2.81 22.38 -35.19
N GLU A 325 2.39 22.46 -33.92
CA GLU A 325 3.01 21.72 -32.81
C GLU A 325 2.48 20.28 -32.71
N TYR A 326 1.32 20.01 -33.33
CA TYR A 326 0.66 18.71 -33.33
C TYR A 326 0.79 18.02 -34.70
N PRO A 327 1.27 16.77 -34.72
CA PRO A 327 1.39 16.00 -35.95
C PRO A 327 0.01 15.77 -36.57
N GLN A 328 -0.18 16.21 -37.81
CA GLN A 328 -1.44 16.02 -38.55
C GLN A 328 -1.45 14.72 -39.35
N THR A 329 -0.27 14.13 -39.56
CA THR A 329 -0.10 12.85 -40.27
C THR A 329 0.43 11.77 -39.33
N ALA A 330 0.14 10.51 -39.65
CA ALA A 330 0.66 9.36 -38.91
C ALA A 330 2.20 9.32 -38.91
N GLU A 331 2.85 9.84 -39.96
CA GLU A 331 4.31 9.89 -40.09
C GLU A 331 4.94 10.90 -39.12
N GLU A 332 4.39 12.11 -39.02
CA GLU A 332 4.85 13.11 -38.04
C GLU A 332 4.62 12.63 -36.60
N LEU A 333 3.50 11.95 -36.34
CA LEU A 333 3.19 11.39 -35.03
C LEU A 333 4.21 10.30 -34.69
N ARG A 334 4.46 9.39 -35.64
CA ARG A 334 5.49 8.36 -35.51
C ARG A 334 6.86 8.96 -35.20
N ILE A 335 7.28 10.03 -35.86
CA ILE A 335 8.56 10.71 -35.61
C ILE A 335 8.60 11.31 -34.20
N LYS A 336 7.52 12.01 -33.79
CA LYS A 336 7.43 12.66 -32.47
C LYS A 336 7.46 11.67 -31.31
N VAL A 337 6.78 10.53 -31.43
CA VAL A 337 6.79 9.49 -30.38
C VAL A 337 7.95 8.50 -30.54
N LYS A 338 8.69 8.50 -31.67
CA LYS A 338 9.76 7.51 -31.92
C LYS A 338 10.83 7.51 -30.83
N THR A 339 11.28 8.68 -30.41
CA THR A 339 12.33 8.85 -29.40
C THR A 339 11.83 8.48 -28.01
N VAL A 340 10.60 8.89 -27.67
CA VAL A 340 9.95 8.57 -26.39
C VAL A 340 9.62 7.08 -26.28
N ASN A 341 9.03 6.48 -27.32
CA ASN A 341 8.74 5.05 -27.35
C ASN A 341 10.02 4.21 -27.35
N ARG A 342 11.09 4.68 -28.01
CA ARG A 342 12.40 4.00 -27.98
C ARG A 342 13.05 4.08 -26.60
N SER A 343 12.99 5.22 -25.92
CA SER A 343 13.54 5.36 -24.56
C SER A 343 12.70 4.62 -23.51
N MET A 344 11.38 4.62 -23.64
CA MET A 344 10.48 3.79 -22.84
C MET A 344 10.70 2.30 -23.10
N GLY A 345 10.83 1.89 -24.36
CA GLY A 345 11.13 0.49 -24.72
C GLY A 345 12.47 0.02 -24.20
N LEU A 346 13.52 0.85 -24.31
CA LEU A 346 14.85 0.56 -23.75
C LEU A 346 14.84 0.49 -22.23
N THR A 347 14.17 1.41 -21.55
CA THR A 347 14.07 1.37 -20.08
C THR A 347 13.29 0.14 -19.61
N LEU A 348 12.18 -0.21 -20.27
CA LEU A 348 11.42 -1.42 -19.96
C LEU A 348 12.26 -2.69 -20.22
N ALA A 349 12.99 -2.75 -21.34
CA ALA A 349 13.85 -3.88 -21.66
C ALA A 349 15.02 -4.02 -20.67
N MET A 350 15.71 -2.92 -20.33
CA MET A 350 16.79 -2.93 -19.34
C MET A 350 16.28 -3.35 -17.96
N VAL A 351 15.11 -2.86 -17.56
CA VAL A 351 14.49 -3.24 -16.29
C VAL A 351 14.14 -4.73 -16.29
N SER A 352 13.45 -5.24 -17.31
CA SER A 352 13.13 -6.66 -17.42
C SER A 352 14.38 -7.55 -17.44
N ALA A 353 15.42 -7.17 -18.17
CA ALA A 353 16.70 -7.89 -18.18
C ALA A 353 17.37 -7.87 -16.79
N SER A 354 17.35 -6.73 -16.10
CA SER A 354 17.86 -6.61 -14.74
C SER A 354 17.06 -7.48 -13.76
N MET A 355 15.73 -7.53 -13.89
CA MET A 355 14.88 -8.41 -13.08
C MET A 355 15.24 -9.88 -13.29
N PHE A 356 15.42 -10.29 -14.55
CA PHE A 356 15.78 -11.66 -14.89
C PHE A 356 17.16 -12.05 -14.35
N ILE A 357 18.17 -11.18 -14.53
CA ILE A 357 19.53 -11.41 -14.03
C ILE A 357 19.53 -11.51 -12.51
N LEU A 358 18.81 -10.62 -11.81
CA LEU A 358 18.75 -10.62 -10.34
C LEU A 358 18.02 -11.86 -9.82
N ALA A 359 16.93 -12.28 -10.45
CA ALA A 359 16.24 -13.52 -10.10
C ALA A 359 17.17 -14.73 -10.31
N LEU A 360 17.84 -14.81 -11.46
CA LEU A 360 18.75 -15.91 -11.78
C LEU A 360 19.97 -15.95 -10.85
N SER A 361 20.58 -14.80 -10.56
CA SER A 361 21.72 -14.71 -9.66
C SER A 361 21.36 -15.12 -8.24
N THR A 362 20.13 -14.83 -7.80
CA THR A 362 19.66 -15.24 -6.48
C THR A 362 19.49 -16.76 -6.41
N VAL A 363 18.85 -17.36 -7.43
CA VAL A 363 18.68 -18.82 -7.49
C VAL A 363 20.04 -19.53 -7.49
N ILE A 364 21.00 -19.03 -8.28
CA ILE A 364 22.37 -19.57 -8.32
C ILE A 364 23.06 -19.39 -6.97
N ALA A 365 23.00 -18.20 -6.37
CA ALA A 365 23.66 -17.93 -5.09
C ALA A 365 23.13 -18.84 -3.98
N ILE A 366 21.81 -19.11 -3.95
CA ILE A 366 21.23 -20.03 -2.98
C ILE A 366 21.73 -21.45 -3.20
N HIS A 367 21.75 -21.95 -4.45
CA HIS A 367 22.24 -23.29 -4.78
C HIS A 367 23.74 -23.50 -4.59
N VAL A 368 24.53 -22.43 -4.57
CA VAL A 368 25.99 -22.50 -4.37
C VAL A 368 26.36 -22.35 -2.90
N LEU A 369 25.60 -21.57 -2.13
CA LEU A 369 25.88 -21.27 -0.71
C LEU A 369 25.20 -22.23 0.27
N PHE A 370 24.18 -22.97 -0.15
CA PHE A 370 23.42 -23.95 0.62
C PHE A 370 23.23 -25.22 -0.20
#